data_AF-A0AAP0ES25-F1
#
_entry.id   AF-A0AAP0ES25-F1
#
_cell.length_a   1.000
_cell.length_b   1.000
_cell.length_c   1.000
_cell.angle_alpha   90.00
_cell.angle_beta   90.00
_cell.angle_gamma   90.00
#
_symmetry.space_group_name_H-M   'P 1'
#
loop_
_entity.id
_entity.type
_entity.pdbx_description
1 polymer ?
#
loop_
_entity_poly.entity_id
_entity_poly.type
_entity_poly.pdbx_seq_one_letter_code
_entity_poly.pdbx_strand_id
1 'polypeptide(L)'
;MATIYHDFTNRLCKREFCHDYTTQEIFDSFKKMCSTPEFKARFEQCSKNRKSNKGGPGIRIYVHTCGSISIKQHYERLAKILGRPPTPLELFLHIHTRDHDGHTFSDQRVELVAIRMEVREGLRAHEDRESLV
;
A
#
# COMPACT_ATOMS: atom_id res chain seq x y z
N MET A 1 12.33 8.20 9.68
CA MET A 1 12.65 8.09 8.24
C MET A 1 11.52 8.52 7.30
N ALA A 2 10.24 8.40 7.66
CA ALA A 2 9.11 8.79 6.79
C ALA A 2 8.84 10.31 6.64
N THR A 3 9.30 11.13 7.60
CA THR A 3 9.18 12.60 7.54
C THR A 3 10.10 13.21 6.50
N ILE A 4 11.32 12.66 6.33
CA ILE A 4 12.35 13.21 5.44
C ILE A 4 11.90 13.20 3.97
N TYR A 5 11.24 12.13 3.51
CA TYR A 5 10.82 12.02 2.10
C TYR A 5 9.57 12.84 1.76
N HIS A 6 8.63 12.98 2.72
CA HIS A 6 7.50 13.90 2.60
C HIS A 6 7.97 15.35 2.53
N ASP A 7 8.97 15.70 3.35
CA ASP A 7 9.53 17.03 3.42
C ASP A 7 10.38 17.30 2.17
N PHE A 8 11.17 16.34 1.69
CA PHE A 8 11.96 16.44 0.45
C PHE A 8 11.08 16.69 -0.79
N THR A 9 10.05 15.88 -1.01
CA THR A 9 9.16 16.03 -2.18
C THR A 9 8.30 17.29 -2.11
N ASN A 10 7.80 17.67 -0.93
CA ASN A 10 7.14 18.97 -0.76
C ASN A 10 8.12 20.14 -0.95
N ARG A 11 9.37 20.05 -0.46
CA ARG A 11 10.38 21.09 -0.62
C ARG A 11 10.78 21.25 -2.08
N LEU A 12 10.93 20.17 -2.85
CA LEU A 12 11.24 20.24 -4.29
C LEU A 12 10.06 20.77 -5.12
N CYS A 13 8.83 20.39 -4.79
CA CYS A 13 7.65 20.87 -5.51
C CYS A 13 7.23 22.30 -5.11
N LYS A 14 7.68 22.81 -3.94
CA LYS A 14 7.28 24.12 -3.39
C LYS A 14 8.39 25.17 -3.30
N ARG A 15 9.68 24.82 -3.42
CA ARG A 15 10.78 25.79 -3.43
C ARG A 15 11.50 25.78 -4.78
N GLU A 16 12.06 26.94 -5.12
CA GLU A 16 12.99 27.18 -6.22
C GLU A 16 14.40 26.61 -5.97
N PHE A 17 14.54 25.58 -5.14
CA PHE A 17 15.88 25.06 -4.78
C PHE A 17 16.30 23.96 -5.74
N CYS A 18 17.09 24.33 -6.74
CA CYS A 18 17.90 23.44 -7.57
C CYS A 18 19.19 23.11 -6.80
N HIS A 19 19.50 21.84 -6.58
CA HIS A 19 20.78 21.47 -5.97
C HIS A 19 21.91 21.68 -6.98
N ASP A 20 23.12 22.05 -6.54
CA ASP A 20 24.28 22.34 -7.40
C ASP A 20 24.63 21.25 -8.45
N TYR A 21 24.25 19.99 -8.21
CA TYR A 21 24.46 18.88 -9.16
C TYR A 21 23.31 18.69 -10.16
N THR A 22 22.22 19.46 -10.05
CA THR A 22 21.05 19.37 -10.92
C THR A 22 21.11 20.53 -11.91
N THR A 23 21.00 20.24 -13.21
CA THR A 23 20.92 21.30 -14.21
C THR A 23 19.58 22.02 -14.13
N GLN A 24 19.58 23.31 -14.46
CA GLN A 24 18.37 24.13 -14.48
C GLN A 24 17.28 23.52 -15.39
N GLU A 25 17.68 22.92 -16.52
CA GLU A 25 16.78 22.23 -17.44
C GLU A 25 16.06 21.04 -16.80
N ILE A 26 16.78 20.19 -16.06
CA ILE A 26 16.20 19.06 -15.33
C ILE A 26 15.19 19.58 -14.30
N PHE A 27 15.57 20.63 -13.57
CA PHE A 27 14.73 21.22 -12.54
C PHE A 27 13.44 21.83 -13.11
N ASP A 28 13.54 22.56 -14.21
CA ASP A 28 12.37 23.16 -14.87
C ASP A 28 11.48 22.09 -15.54
N SER A 29 12.06 21.02 -16.09
CA SER A 29 11.29 19.86 -16.55
C SER A 29 10.49 19.22 -15.41
N PHE A 30 11.10 19.12 -14.22
CA PHE A 30 10.47 18.55 -13.03
C PHE A 30 9.35 19.45 -12.51
N LYS A 31 9.56 20.77 -12.43
CA LYS A 31 8.48 21.73 -12.08
C LYS A 31 7.29 21.62 -13.04
N LYS A 32 7.57 21.49 -14.35
CA LYS A 32 6.53 21.34 -15.37
C LYS A 32 5.72 20.05 -15.13
N MET A 33 6.40 18.94 -14.85
CA MET A 33 5.76 17.66 -14.49
C MET A 33 4.92 17.79 -13.21
N CYS A 34 5.47 18.41 -12.15
CA CYS A 34 4.75 18.57 -10.89
C CYS A 34 3.55 19.53 -10.98
N SER A 35 3.52 20.37 -12.00
CA SER A 35 2.43 21.30 -12.27
C SER A 35 1.25 20.67 -13.01
N THR A 36 1.42 19.48 -13.60
CA THR A 36 0.33 18.82 -14.34
C THR A 36 -0.83 18.45 -13.41
N PRO A 37 -2.08 18.54 -13.90
CA PRO A 37 -3.25 18.17 -13.10
C PRO A 37 -3.22 16.70 -12.67
N GLU A 38 -2.69 15.82 -13.52
CA GLU A 38 -2.55 14.38 -13.23
C GLU A 38 -1.61 14.13 -12.03
N PHE A 39 -0.46 14.81 -12.00
CA PHE A 39 0.50 14.68 -10.91
C PHE A 39 -0.11 15.20 -9.60
N LYS A 40 -0.75 16.37 -9.63
CA LYS A 40 -1.42 16.95 -8.45
C LYS A 40 -2.52 16.05 -7.92
N ALA A 41 -3.36 15.49 -8.80
CA ALA A 41 -4.42 14.56 -8.42
C ALA A 41 -3.85 13.29 -7.76
N ARG A 42 -2.79 12.69 -8.35
CA ARG A 42 -2.12 11.53 -7.77
C ARG A 42 -1.47 11.85 -6.43
N PHE A 43 -0.82 13.01 -6.31
CA PHE A 43 -0.21 13.46 -5.07
C PHE A 43 -1.24 13.67 -3.96
N GLU A 44 -2.36 14.34 -4.26
CA GLU A 44 -3.44 14.54 -3.31
C GLU A 44 -4.07 13.22 -2.87
N GLN A 45 -4.28 12.28 -3.81
CA GLN A 45 -4.76 10.94 -3.50
C GLN A 45 -3.78 10.21 -2.57
N CYS A 46 -2.48 10.22 -2.87
CA CYS A 46 -1.45 9.64 -2.01
C CYS A 46 -1.41 10.30 -0.62
N SER A 47 -1.63 11.62 -0.54
CA SER A 47 -1.71 12.36 0.71
C SER A 47 -2.94 11.97 1.53
N LYS A 48 -4.12 11.88 0.90
CA LYS A 48 -5.37 11.42 1.53
C LYS A 48 -5.23 9.98 2.04
N ASN A 49 -4.64 9.11 1.23
CA ASN A 49 -4.35 7.73 1.60
C ASN A 49 -3.45 7.67 2.85
N ARG A 50 -2.39 8.48 2.91
CA ARG A 50 -1.49 8.59 4.07
C ARG A 50 -2.17 9.20 5.31
N LYS A 51 -3.10 10.14 5.14
CA LYS A 51 -3.84 10.83 6.22
C LYS A 51 -5.00 10.03 6.80
N SER A 52 -5.24 8.79 6.37
CA SER A 52 -6.30 7.92 6.90
C SER A 52 -5.99 7.35 8.29
N ASN A 53 -5.55 8.21 9.23
CA ASN A 53 -5.52 7.93 10.66
C ASN A 53 -6.95 8.10 11.21
N LYS A 54 -7.85 7.16 10.92
CA LYS A 54 -9.14 7.06 11.61
C LYS A 54 -9.22 5.70 12.32
N GLY A 55 -8.32 5.51 13.27
CA GLY A 55 -8.44 4.44 14.27
C GLY A 55 -9.51 4.84 15.28
N GLY A 56 -10.70 4.25 15.16
CA GLY A 56 -11.64 4.16 16.28
C GLY A 56 -11.16 3.10 17.28
N PRO A 57 -11.55 3.19 18.56
CA PRO A 57 -11.17 2.19 19.56
C PRO A 57 -11.69 0.81 19.14
N GLY A 58 -10.77 -0.16 19.01
CA GLY A 58 -11.07 -1.55 18.64
C GLY A 58 -10.61 -1.99 17.25
N ILE A 59 -10.19 -1.07 16.36
CA ILE A 59 -9.72 -1.44 15.00
C ILE A 59 -8.22 -1.17 14.89
N ARG A 60 -7.42 -2.23 15.03
CA ARG A 60 -5.95 -2.18 14.93
C ARG A 60 -5.41 -2.63 13.57
N ILE A 61 -6.23 -2.58 12.52
CA ILE A 61 -5.96 -3.19 11.21
C ILE A 61 -6.53 -2.20 10.19
N TYR A 62 -5.80 -1.38 9.44
CA TYR A 62 -4.69 -1.64 8.55
C TYR A 62 -3.94 -0.31 8.32
N VAL A 63 -2.79 -0.12 8.98
CA VAL A 63 -2.01 1.15 8.91
C VAL A 63 -1.03 1.15 7.72
N HIS A 64 -0.95 0.05 6.96
CA HIS A 64 -0.12 -0.05 5.78
C HIS A 64 -0.96 0.23 4.52
N THR A 65 -0.53 1.16 3.68
CA THR A 65 -1.14 1.39 2.36
C THR A 65 -0.17 0.87 1.31
N CYS A 66 -0.61 -0.02 0.42
CA CYS A 66 0.23 -0.60 -0.63
C CYS A 66 0.40 0.37 -1.83
N GLY A 67 0.76 1.62 -1.55
CA GLY A 67 0.94 2.68 -2.56
C GLY A 67 -0.30 3.53 -2.81
N SER A 68 -0.65 3.70 -4.10
CA SER A 68 -1.72 4.62 -4.54
C SER A 68 -3.14 4.11 -4.32
N ILE A 69 -3.30 2.81 -4.03
CA ILE A 69 -4.59 2.16 -3.77
C ILE A 69 -4.62 1.76 -2.29
N SER A 70 -5.74 2.05 -1.61
CA SER A 70 -5.91 1.67 -0.21
C SER A 70 -6.20 0.17 -0.07
N ILE A 71 -5.82 -0.43 1.08
CA ILE A 71 -6.15 -1.85 1.37
C ILE A 71 -7.67 -2.07 1.31
N LYS A 72 -8.48 -1.11 1.81
CA LYS A 72 -9.94 -1.16 1.71
C LYS A 72 -10.41 -1.29 0.27
N GLN A 73 -9.82 -0.52 -0.65
CA GLN A 73 -10.18 -0.59 -2.06
C GLN A 73 -9.75 -1.91 -2.71
N HIS A 74 -8.59 -2.46 -2.35
CA HIS A 74 -8.21 -3.82 -2.76
C HIS A 74 -9.20 -4.85 -2.24
N TYR A 75 -9.63 -4.75 -0.98
CA TYR A 75 -10.63 -5.63 -0.39
C TYR A 75 -11.95 -5.59 -1.15
N GLU A 76 -12.49 -4.39 -1.42
CA GLU A 76 -13.76 -4.25 -2.15
C GLU A 76 -13.67 -4.78 -3.58
N ARG A 77 -12.54 -4.58 -4.27
CA ARG A 77 -12.31 -5.13 -5.62
C ARG A 77 -12.22 -6.65 -5.60
N LEU A 78 -11.44 -7.20 -4.67
CA LEU A 78 -11.26 -8.63 -4.53
C LEU A 78 -12.57 -9.31 -4.11
N ALA A 79 -13.36 -8.69 -3.22
CA ALA A 79 -14.67 -9.20 -2.84
C ALA A 79 -15.65 -9.28 -4.01
N LYS A 80 -15.60 -8.32 -4.95
CA LYS A 80 -16.38 -8.37 -6.19
C LYS A 80 -15.92 -9.48 -7.13
N ILE A 81 -14.61 -9.71 -7.23
CA ILE A 81 -14.03 -10.79 -8.06
C ILE A 81 -14.42 -12.17 -7.49
N LEU A 82 -14.36 -12.33 -6.17
CA LEU A 82 -14.65 -13.61 -5.50
C LEU A 82 -16.14 -13.84 -5.24
N GLY A 83 -16.98 -12.81 -5.34
CA GLY A 83 -18.40 -12.86 -4.96
C GLY A 83 -18.64 -13.00 -3.44
N ARG A 84 -17.57 -12.92 -2.63
CA ARG A 84 -17.60 -13.06 -1.17
C ARG A 84 -16.51 -12.22 -0.51
N PRO A 85 -16.61 -11.95 0.81
CA PRO A 85 -15.49 -11.41 1.58
C PRO A 85 -14.19 -12.24 1.37
N PRO A 86 -13.08 -11.61 0.96
CA PRO A 86 -11.78 -12.29 0.90
C PRO A 86 -11.24 -12.58 2.30
N THR A 87 -10.52 -13.68 2.46
CA THR A 87 -9.78 -13.97 3.69
C THR A 87 -8.60 -13.02 3.85
N PRO A 88 -8.05 -12.88 5.07
CA PRO A 88 -6.84 -12.10 5.27
C PRO A 88 -5.66 -12.60 4.41
N LEU A 89 -5.52 -13.91 4.21
CA LEU A 89 -4.49 -14.49 3.35
C LEU A 89 -4.72 -14.15 1.87
N GLU A 90 -5.93 -14.31 1.36
CA GLU A 90 -6.27 -13.96 -0.03
C GLU A 90 -6.00 -12.48 -0.33
N LEU A 91 -6.39 -11.60 0.60
CA LEU A 91 -6.11 -10.18 0.47
C LEU A 91 -4.61 -9.89 0.51
N PHE A 92 -3.86 -10.59 1.36
CA PHE A 92 -2.42 -10.41 1.48
C PHE A 92 -1.69 -10.82 0.19
N LEU A 93 -2.01 -12.00 -0.35
CA LEU A 93 -1.46 -12.51 -1.60
C LEU A 93 -1.81 -11.58 -2.77
N HIS A 94 -3.07 -11.17 -2.89
CA HIS A 94 -3.50 -10.25 -3.95
C HIS A 94 -2.72 -8.92 -3.94
N ILE A 95 -2.34 -8.41 -2.76
CA ILE A 95 -1.65 -7.12 -2.64
C ILE A 95 -0.13 -7.25 -2.85
N HIS A 96 0.47 -8.39 -2.52
CA HIS A 96 1.92 -8.53 -2.48
C HIS A 96 2.52 -9.53 -3.47
N THR A 97 1.72 -10.08 -4.38
CA THR A 97 2.25 -10.82 -5.54
C THR A 97 2.10 -10.00 -6.83
N ARG A 98 2.99 -10.25 -7.78
CA ARG A 98 2.97 -9.59 -9.09
C ARG A 98 1.73 -10.01 -9.86
N ASP A 99 1.13 -9.05 -10.56
CA ASP A 99 -0.05 -9.27 -11.42
C ASP A 99 -1.21 -10.01 -10.73
N HIS A 100 -1.24 -10.00 -9.40
CA HIS A 100 -2.23 -10.69 -8.57
C HIS A 100 -2.25 -12.21 -8.76
N ASP A 101 -1.13 -12.82 -9.15
CA ASP A 101 -1.01 -14.25 -9.45
C ASP A 101 -1.03 -15.19 -8.23
N GLY A 102 -0.96 -14.65 -7.01
CA GLY A 102 -0.90 -15.42 -5.77
C GLY A 102 0.44 -16.09 -5.44
N HIS A 103 1.46 -16.03 -6.31
CA HIS A 103 2.68 -16.83 -6.16
C HIS A 103 3.99 -16.05 -6.36
N THR A 104 4.02 -15.03 -7.23
CA THR A 104 5.27 -14.32 -7.53
C THR A 104 5.46 -13.13 -6.60
N PHE A 105 6.15 -13.35 -5.49
CA PHE A 105 6.45 -12.29 -4.52
C PHE A 105 7.55 -11.33 -5.01
N SER A 106 7.43 -10.06 -4.64
CA SER A 106 8.46 -9.04 -4.93
C SER A 106 9.63 -9.05 -3.94
N ASP A 107 9.46 -9.66 -2.76
CA ASP A 107 10.43 -9.65 -1.65
C ASP A 107 10.27 -10.94 -0.81
N GLN A 108 11.39 -11.57 -0.44
CA GLN A 108 11.44 -12.77 0.42
C GLN A 108 10.77 -12.55 1.78
N ARG A 109 10.81 -11.34 2.33
CA ARG A 109 10.15 -11.03 3.61
C ARG A 109 8.64 -11.17 3.53
N VAL A 110 8.07 -10.83 2.37
CA VAL A 110 6.63 -10.94 2.12
C VAL A 110 6.24 -12.41 2.03
N GLU A 111 7.04 -13.21 1.34
CA GLU A 111 6.84 -14.66 1.23
C GLU A 111 6.82 -15.34 2.61
N LEU A 112 7.78 -15.01 3.48
CA LEU A 112 7.79 -15.52 4.86
C LEU A 112 6.53 -15.13 5.66
N VAL A 113 5.98 -13.94 5.41
CA VAL A 113 4.73 -13.52 6.05
C VAL A 113 3.54 -14.31 5.50
N ALA A 114 3.48 -14.58 4.19
CA ALA A 114 2.45 -15.43 3.60
C ALA A 114 2.45 -16.84 4.23
N ILE A 115 3.62 -17.48 4.30
CA ILE A 115 3.78 -18.81 4.94
C ILE A 115 3.30 -18.77 6.39
N ARG A 116 3.65 -17.74 7.15
CA ARG A 116 3.19 -17.59 8.54
C ARG A 116 1.67 -17.43 8.62
N MET A 117 1.05 -16.75 7.66
CA MET A 117 -0.40 -16.59 7.61
C MET A 117 -1.11 -17.90 7.26
N GLU A 118 -0.58 -18.66 6.31
CA GLU A 118 -1.06 -20.01 5.95
C GLU A 118 -1.05 -20.95 7.14
N VAL A 119 0.07 -21.03 7.87
CA VAL A 119 0.18 -21.85 9.09
C VAL A 119 -0.87 -21.43 10.13
N ARG A 120 -1.13 -20.12 10.27
CA ARG A 120 -2.13 -19.61 11.21
C ARG A 120 -3.56 -19.94 10.80
N GLU A 121 -3.89 -19.87 9.50
CA GLU A 121 -5.22 -20.28 9.02
C GLU A 121 -5.42 -21.79 9.17
N GLY A 122 -4.37 -22.60 8.91
CA GLY A 122 -4.40 -24.05 9.14
C GLY A 122 -4.63 -24.43 10.60
N LEU A 123 -3.98 -23.74 11.54
CA LEU A 123 -4.18 -23.95 12.99
C LEU A 123 -5.63 -23.65 13.41
N ARG A 124 -6.21 -22.54 12.94
CA ARG A 124 -7.61 -22.21 13.22
C ARG A 124 -8.56 -23.28 12.71
N ALA A 125 -8.35 -23.76 11.49
CA ALA A 125 -9.16 -24.83 10.91
C ALA A 125 -9.03 -26.18 11.65
N HIS A 126 -7.92 -26.40 12.37
CA HIS A 126 -7.73 -27.57 13.22
C HIS A 126 -8.47 -27.40 14.56
N GLU A 127 -8.34 -26.25 15.22
CA GLU A 127 -9.05 -25.91 16.46
C GLU A 127 -10.58 -25.98 16.27
N ASP A 128 -11.09 -25.43 15.16
CA ASP A 128 -12.52 -25.49 14.83
C ASP A 128 -13.00 -26.94 14.62
N ARG A 129 -12.16 -27.81 14.03
CA ARG A 129 -12.47 -29.23 13.84
C ARG A 129 -12.52 -30.01 15.15
N GLU A 130 -11.61 -29.74 16.09
CA GLU A 130 -11.62 -30.39 17.41
C GLU A 130 -12.77 -29.89 18.29
N SER A 131 -13.28 -28.68 18.05
CA SER A 131 -14.46 -28.14 18.77
C SER A 131 -15.81 -28.73 18.33
N LEU A 132 -15.82 -29.48 17.22
CA LEU A 132 -17.00 -30.12 16.63
C LEU A 132 -17.12 -31.61 16.99
N VAL A 133 -16.18 -32.16 17.77
CA VAL A 133 -16.15 -33.54 18.29
C VAL A 133 -16.48 -33.52 19.78
#